data_AF-A0A915KJ22-F1
#
_entry.id   AF-A0A915KJ22-F1
#
_cell.length_a   1.000
_cell.length_b   1.000
_cell.length_c   1.000
_cell.angle_alpha   90.00
_cell.angle_beta   90.00
_cell.angle_gamma   90.00
#
_symmetry.space_group_name_H-M   'P 1'
#
loop_
_entity.id
_entity.type
_entity.pdbx_description
1 polymer ?
#
loop_
_entity_poly.entity_id
_entity_poly.type
_entity_poly.pdbx_seq_one_letter_code
_entity_poly.pdbx_strand_id
1 'polypeptide(L)'
;MNIVALGLKKFSTNDKVINAIYQQVKNGLNISMDHEGNLWAKRVCQCPVFARSFSGSDQEVIRIEKRPTKIFDIQSLKTNLICSLRKMPPTVVTTDRELEKMCFVCLQIGCREKALLQAPSWLIIVHLVALEFLNVFAEKEKSRISSRKSQQGSSYQCPVEASREGPYGKMYSKHITSVSHLAGT
;
A
#
# COMPACT_ATOMS: atom_id res chain seq x y z
N MET A 1 -4.21 -8.40 -30.83
CA MET A 1 -4.39 -8.26 -29.36
C MET A 1 -4.49 -9.67 -28.79
N ASN A 2 -3.51 -10.10 -27.99
CA ASN A 2 -3.53 -11.43 -27.40
C ASN A 2 -4.54 -11.43 -26.25
N ILE A 3 -5.62 -12.19 -26.40
CA ILE A 3 -6.60 -12.40 -25.34
C ILE A 3 -6.13 -13.61 -24.53
N VAL A 4 -5.82 -13.39 -23.26
CA VAL A 4 -5.54 -14.47 -22.31
C VAL A 4 -6.83 -14.79 -21.56
N ALA A 5 -7.27 -16.04 -21.63
CA ALA A 5 -8.51 -16.47 -21.00
C ALA A 5 -8.24 -17.31 -19.75
N LEU A 6 -8.76 -16.86 -18.61
CA LEU A 6 -8.76 -17.62 -17.35
C LEU A 6 -10.10 -18.36 -17.20
N GLY A 7 -10.10 -19.68 -17.43
CA GLY A 7 -11.29 -20.51 -17.32
C GLY A 7 -11.57 -20.93 -15.87
N LEU A 8 -12.48 -20.23 -15.18
CA LEU A 8 -12.80 -20.53 -13.77
C LEU A 8 -13.30 -21.96 -13.52
N LYS A 9 -13.98 -22.57 -14.51
CA LYS A 9 -14.45 -23.96 -14.42
C LYS A 9 -13.32 -25.00 -14.34
N LYS A 10 -12.07 -24.62 -14.65
CA LYS A 10 -10.92 -25.51 -14.52
C LYS A 10 -10.52 -25.74 -13.05
N PHE A 11 -10.97 -24.87 -12.14
CA PHE A 11 -10.78 -25.06 -10.71
C PHE A 11 -11.93 -25.92 -10.18
N SER A 12 -11.61 -27.15 -9.76
CA SER A 12 -12.61 -28.09 -9.25
C SER A 12 -13.10 -27.66 -7.87
N THR A 13 -14.43 -27.61 -7.68
CA THR A 13 -15.06 -27.39 -6.38
C THR A 13 -16.35 -28.19 -6.27
N ASN A 14 -16.57 -28.80 -5.10
CA ASN A 14 -17.80 -29.53 -4.78
C ASN A 14 -18.92 -28.60 -4.28
N ASP A 15 -18.64 -27.29 -4.16
CA ASP A 15 -19.60 -26.32 -3.68
C ASP A 15 -20.68 -26.01 -4.73
N LYS A 16 -21.95 -26.29 -4.38
CA LYS A 16 -23.10 -26.09 -5.27
C LYS A 16 -23.34 -24.61 -5.60
N VAL A 17 -23.10 -23.71 -4.65
CA VAL A 17 -23.28 -22.26 -4.83
C VAL A 17 -22.24 -21.73 -5.82
N ILE A 18 -20.97 -22.11 -5.65
CA ILE A 18 -19.91 -21.70 -6.59
C ILE A 18 -20.19 -22.23 -8.00
N ASN A 19 -20.62 -23.48 -8.11
CA ASN A 19 -20.97 -24.08 -9.39
C ASN A 19 -22.14 -23.35 -10.08
N ALA A 20 -23.16 -22.92 -9.34
CA ALA A 20 -24.26 -22.11 -9.86
C ALA A 20 -23.77 -20.73 -10.37
N ILE A 21 -22.84 -20.09 -9.66
CA ILE A 21 -22.21 -18.84 -10.11
C ILE A 21 -21.42 -19.08 -11.40
N TYR A 22 -20.58 -20.11 -11.47
CA TYR A 22 -19.79 -20.42 -12.67
C TYR A 22 -20.63 -20.73 -13.91
N GLN A 23 -21.86 -21.21 -13.75
CA GLN A 23 -22.81 -21.36 -14.86
C GLN A 23 -23.30 -20.02 -15.41
N GLN A 24 -23.40 -18.98 -14.58
CA GLN A 24 -23.81 -17.63 -14.98
C GLN A 24 -22.65 -16.78 -15.53
N VAL A 25 -21.41 -17.18 -15.21
CA VAL A 25 -20.17 -16.52 -15.66
C VAL A 25 -19.83 -16.84 -17.13
N LYS A 26 -20.54 -17.74 -17.83
CA LYS A 26 -20.21 -18.28 -19.18
C LYS A 26 -19.43 -17.37 -20.15
N ASN A 27 -19.80 -16.10 -20.31
CA ASN A 27 -19.14 -15.16 -21.23
C ASN A 27 -18.01 -14.33 -20.61
N GLY A 28 -17.87 -14.39 -19.29
CA GLY A 28 -16.74 -13.89 -18.52
C GLY A 28 -16.78 -12.38 -18.24
N LEU A 29 -15.59 -11.90 -17.90
CA LEU A 29 -15.27 -10.52 -17.62
C LEU A 29 -14.04 -10.17 -18.45
N ASN A 30 -14.12 -9.11 -19.25
CA ASN A 30 -12.96 -8.63 -20.00
C ASN A 30 -12.25 -7.58 -19.16
N ILE A 31 -10.96 -7.79 -18.92
CA ILE A 31 -10.09 -6.85 -18.22
C ILE A 31 -8.99 -6.43 -19.19
N SER A 32 -8.71 -5.14 -19.27
CA SER A 32 -7.66 -4.58 -20.12
C SER A 32 -6.91 -3.48 -19.37
N MET A 33 -5.60 -3.42 -19.58
CA MET A 33 -4.76 -2.31 -19.15
C MET A 33 -4.56 -1.36 -20.33
N ASP A 34 -4.69 -0.06 -20.11
CA ASP A 34 -4.36 0.95 -21.13
C ASP A 34 -2.85 1.31 -21.11
N HIS A 35 -2.45 2.20 -22.00
CA HIS A 35 -1.05 2.63 -22.14
C HIS A 35 -0.54 3.46 -20.95
N GLU A 36 -1.45 4.04 -20.15
CA GLU A 36 -1.09 4.79 -18.94
C GLU A 36 -0.91 3.86 -17.74
N GLY A 37 -1.43 2.62 -17.82
CA GLY A 37 -1.44 1.65 -16.74
C GLY A 37 -2.73 1.68 -15.91
N ASN A 38 -3.83 2.25 -16.40
CA ASN A 38 -5.14 2.11 -15.76
C ASN A 38 -5.75 0.74 -16.10
N LEU A 39 -6.53 0.17 -15.18
CA LEU A 39 -7.31 -1.04 -15.45
C LEU A 39 -8.76 -0.69 -15.78
N TRP A 40 -9.23 -1.28 -16.86
CA TRP A 40 -10.60 -1.22 -17.33
C TRP A 40 -11.21 -2.61 -17.30
N ALA A 41 -12.47 -2.70 -16.88
CA ALA A 41 -13.23 -3.93 -16.91
C ALA A 41 -14.57 -3.74 -17.62
N LYS A 42 -14.98 -4.77 -18.37
CA LYS A 42 -16.26 -4.82 -19.07
C LYS A 42 -16.92 -6.16 -18.75
N ARG A 43 -18.12 -6.09 -18.17
CA ARG A 43 -18.92 -7.27 -17.82
C ARG A 43 -19.55 -7.85 -19.09
N VAL A 44 -19.30 -9.13 -19.34
CA VAL A 44 -19.90 -9.88 -20.45
C VAL A 44 -20.84 -10.99 -19.94
N CYS A 45 -20.60 -11.47 -18.72
CA CYS A 45 -21.45 -12.41 -18.01
C CYS A 45 -22.81 -11.83 -17.59
N GLN A 46 -23.76 -12.71 -17.28
CA GLN A 46 -25.10 -12.32 -16.84
C GLN A 46 -25.13 -11.94 -15.36
N CYS A 47 -24.37 -12.65 -14.52
CA CYS A 47 -24.28 -12.37 -13.10
C CYS A 47 -23.60 -11.01 -12.85
N PRO A 48 -23.90 -10.35 -11.71
CA PRO A 48 -23.23 -9.11 -11.34
C PRO A 48 -21.76 -9.36 -11.00
N VAL A 49 -20.92 -8.35 -11.22
CA VAL A 49 -19.51 -8.36 -10.80
C VAL A 49 -19.21 -7.02 -10.15
N PHE A 50 -18.50 -7.04 -9.03
CA PHE A 50 -18.12 -5.85 -8.28
C PHE A 50 -16.61 -5.79 -8.16
N ALA A 51 -16.03 -4.64 -8.48
CA ALA A 51 -14.63 -4.34 -8.21
C ALA A 51 -14.53 -3.56 -6.90
N ARG A 52 -13.57 -3.93 -6.07
CA ARG A 52 -13.15 -3.18 -4.91
C ARG A 52 -11.70 -2.75 -5.14
N SER A 53 -11.49 -1.45 -5.19
CA SER A 53 -10.15 -0.87 -5.19
C SER A 53 -9.89 -0.19 -3.84
N PHE A 54 -8.63 -0.14 -3.46
CA PHE A 54 -8.21 0.54 -2.23
C PHE A 54 -7.59 1.86 -2.64
N SER A 55 -8.40 2.90 -2.82
CA SER A 55 -7.91 4.26 -3.09
C SER A 55 -7.92 5.06 -1.79
N GLY A 56 -6.80 5.05 -1.05
CA GLY A 56 -6.72 5.74 0.23
C GLY A 56 -7.47 5.02 1.37
N SER A 57 -8.08 5.79 2.28
CA SER A 57 -8.79 5.25 3.46
C SER A 57 -10.12 4.56 3.14
N ASP A 58 -10.69 4.86 1.97
CA ASP A 58 -12.05 4.48 1.64
C ASP A 58 -12.03 3.33 0.61
N GLN A 59 -12.67 2.21 0.96
CA GLN A 59 -12.87 1.10 0.03
C GLN A 59 -13.98 1.45 -0.95
N GLU A 60 -13.62 1.86 -2.17
CA GLU A 60 -14.60 2.10 -3.22
C GLU A 60 -15.05 0.75 -3.83
N VAL A 61 -16.36 0.49 -3.81
CA VAL A 61 -16.97 -0.69 -4.43
C VAL A 61 -17.75 -0.26 -5.66
N ILE A 62 -17.24 -0.63 -6.83
CA ILE A 62 -17.78 -0.28 -8.14
C ILE A 62 -18.48 -1.50 -8.73
N ARG A 63 -19.74 -1.35 -9.16
CA ARG A 63 -20.41 -2.38 -9.95
C ARG A 63 -19.93 -2.30 -11.40
N ILE A 64 -19.41 -3.40 -11.94
CA ILE A 64 -18.91 -3.44 -13.30
C ILE A 64 -20.07 -3.59 -14.28
N GLU A 65 -20.13 -2.67 -15.23
CA GLU A 65 -21.22 -2.62 -16.21
C GLU A 65 -20.87 -3.31 -17.53
N LYS A 66 -21.87 -3.43 -18.41
CA LYS A 66 -21.67 -3.94 -19.78
C LYS A 66 -20.84 -2.99 -20.66
N ARG A 67 -20.73 -1.72 -20.26
CA ARG A 67 -19.81 -0.74 -20.84
C ARG A 67 -18.47 -0.80 -20.10
N PRO A 68 -17.34 -0.48 -20.75
CA PRO A 68 -16.05 -0.37 -20.07
C PRO A 68 -16.15 0.54 -18.85
N THR A 69 -15.68 0.07 -17.70
CA THR A 69 -15.64 0.79 -16.42
C THR A 69 -14.19 0.80 -15.94
N LYS A 70 -13.67 1.98 -15.58
CA LYS A 70 -12.35 2.08 -14.96
C LYS A 70 -12.44 1.50 -13.54
N ILE A 71 -11.63 0.49 -13.25
CA ILE A 71 -11.58 -0.20 -11.95
C ILE A 71 -10.28 0.06 -11.19
N PHE A 72 -9.30 0.70 -11.84
CA PHE A 72 -8.05 1.15 -11.25
C PHE A 72 -7.56 2.40 -11.97
N ASP A 73 -7.24 3.45 -11.21
CA ASP A 73 -6.69 4.69 -11.73
C ASP A 73 -5.28 4.93 -11.18
N ILE A 74 -4.29 4.90 -12.06
CA ILE A 74 -2.89 5.03 -11.66
C ILE A 74 -2.55 6.44 -11.19
N GLN A 75 -3.26 7.47 -11.66
CA GLN A 75 -3.04 8.85 -11.23
C GLN A 75 -3.62 9.09 -9.84
N SER A 76 -4.76 8.47 -9.53
CA SER A 76 -5.31 8.45 -8.16
C SER A 76 -4.32 7.79 -7.19
N LEU A 77 -3.71 6.67 -7.58
CA LEU A 77 -2.66 6.03 -6.78
C LEU A 77 -1.48 6.99 -6.52
N LYS A 78 -0.91 7.58 -7.58
CA LYS A 78 0.23 8.51 -7.46
C LYS A 78 -0.08 9.68 -6.53
N THR A 79 -1.27 10.25 -6.66
CA THR A 79 -1.74 11.36 -5.83
C THR A 79 -1.84 10.94 -4.36
N ASN A 80 -2.44 9.77 -4.09
CA ASN A 80 -2.57 9.24 -2.74
C ASN A 80 -1.20 8.96 -2.10
N LEU A 81 -0.25 8.41 -2.85
CA LEU A 81 1.12 8.19 -2.37
C LEU A 81 1.80 9.50 -1.95
N ILE A 82 1.70 10.55 -2.78
CA ILE A 82 2.26 11.88 -2.48
C ILE A 82 1.59 12.50 -1.24
N CYS A 83 0.27 12.39 -1.13
CA CYS A 83 -0.50 12.94 -0.01
C CYS A 83 -0.18 12.23 1.31
N SER A 84 -0.04 10.91 1.30
CA SER A 84 0.30 10.13 2.50
C SER A 84 1.66 10.52 3.07
N LEU A 85 2.65 10.83 2.22
CA LEU A 85 3.96 11.33 2.68
C LEU A 85 3.90 12.68 3.39
N ARG A 86 3.06 13.61 2.93
CA ARG A 86 2.94 14.93 3.56
C ARG A 86 2.32 14.87 4.94
N LYS A 87 1.55 13.83 5.23
CA LYS A 87 0.81 13.65 6.48
C LYS A 87 1.59 12.84 7.53
N MET A 88 2.62 12.09 7.15
CA MET A 88 3.36 11.23 8.07
C MET A 88 4.70 11.86 8.52
N PRO A 89 5.06 11.80 9.82
CA PRO A 89 6.40 12.14 10.26
C PRO A 89 7.45 11.18 9.64
N PRO A 90 8.65 11.68 9.28
CA PRO A 90 9.65 10.98 8.44
C PRO A 90 10.33 9.75 9.07
N THR A 91 9.82 9.24 10.19
CA THR A 91 10.40 8.13 10.96
C THR A 91 9.65 6.80 10.79
N VAL A 92 8.45 6.79 10.19
CA VAL A 92 7.63 5.58 9.96
C VAL A 92 7.61 5.22 8.47
N VAL A 93 8.74 5.36 7.76
CA VAL A 93 8.88 4.97 6.35
C VAL A 93 9.37 3.52 6.28
N THR A 94 8.52 2.61 6.71
CA THR A 94 8.62 1.19 6.39
C THR A 94 7.27 0.80 5.84
N THR A 95 7.17 0.86 4.51
CA THR A 95 6.18 0.19 3.67
C THR A 95 4.84 0.01 4.39
N ASP A 96 4.14 1.13 4.58
CA ASP A 96 2.85 1.07 5.23
C ASP A 96 1.97 0.12 4.42
N ARG A 97 1.52 -0.96 5.07
CA ARG A 97 0.68 -2.00 4.47
C ARG A 97 -0.55 -1.40 3.80
N GLU A 98 -0.98 -0.22 4.23
CA GLU A 98 -2.06 0.53 3.60
C GLU A 98 -1.70 1.02 2.19
N LEU A 99 -0.45 1.39 1.90
CA LEU A 99 -0.02 1.77 0.55
C LEU A 99 0.08 0.56 -0.37
N GLU A 100 0.56 -0.58 0.14
CA GLU A 100 0.62 -1.83 -0.62
C GLU A 100 -0.78 -2.29 -1.03
N LYS A 101 -1.76 -2.19 -0.13
CA LYS A 101 -3.17 -2.51 -0.42
C LYS A 101 -3.72 -1.74 -1.62
N MET A 102 -3.25 -0.51 -1.85
CA MET A 102 -3.66 0.28 -3.01
C MET A 102 -3.21 -0.31 -4.36
N CYS A 103 -2.32 -1.29 -4.36
CA CYS A 103 -1.87 -1.97 -5.58
C CYS A 103 -2.72 -3.21 -5.94
N PHE A 104 -3.78 -3.49 -5.18
CA PHE A 104 -4.66 -4.64 -5.41
C PHE A 104 -6.05 -4.20 -5.87
N VAL A 105 -6.65 -4.98 -6.77
CA VAL A 105 -8.07 -4.89 -7.12
C VAL A 105 -8.74 -6.22 -6.84
N CYS A 106 -9.75 -6.20 -5.98
CA CYS A 106 -10.51 -7.39 -5.62
C CYS A 106 -11.82 -7.42 -6.42
N LEU A 107 -12.11 -8.54 -7.07
CA LEU A 107 -13.36 -8.75 -7.79
C LEU A 107 -14.24 -9.73 -7.04
N GLN A 108 -15.51 -9.40 -6.84
CA GLN A 108 -16.54 -10.30 -6.34
C GLN A 108 -17.49 -10.67 -7.48
N ILE A 109 -17.71 -11.98 -7.68
CA ILE A 109 -18.48 -12.50 -8.81
C ILE A 109 -19.78 -13.11 -8.29
N GLY A 110 -20.91 -12.67 -8.83
CA GLY A 110 -22.24 -13.20 -8.49
C GLY A 110 -22.89 -12.56 -7.27
N CYS A 111 -22.12 -12.02 -6.32
CA CYS A 111 -22.62 -11.40 -5.09
C CYS A 111 -21.81 -10.15 -4.71
N ARG A 112 -22.40 -9.28 -3.88
CA ARG A 112 -21.70 -8.16 -3.24
C ARG A 112 -21.66 -8.43 -1.74
N GLU A 113 -20.46 -8.66 -1.22
CA GLU A 113 -20.27 -8.92 0.21
C GLU A 113 -19.41 -7.84 0.86
N LYS A 114 -19.65 -7.57 2.14
CA LYS A 114 -18.86 -6.58 2.89
C LYS A 114 -17.41 -7.05 3.06
N ALA A 115 -17.19 -8.29 3.50
CA ALA A 115 -15.86 -8.88 3.53
C ALA A 115 -15.59 -9.68 2.26
N LEU A 116 -14.37 -9.60 1.71
CA LEU A 116 -14.01 -10.33 0.50
C LEU A 116 -14.16 -11.85 0.69
N LEU A 117 -13.72 -12.37 1.84
CA LEU A 117 -13.74 -13.80 2.16
C LEU A 117 -15.15 -14.36 2.40
N GLN A 118 -16.16 -13.50 2.57
CA GLN A 118 -17.56 -13.93 2.63
C GLN A 118 -18.16 -14.15 1.23
N ALA A 119 -17.52 -13.62 0.18
CA ALA A 119 -17.99 -13.87 -1.18
C ALA A 119 -17.66 -15.32 -1.60
N PRO A 120 -18.62 -16.12 -2.09
CA PRO A 120 -18.36 -17.47 -2.59
C PRO A 120 -17.40 -17.51 -3.78
N SER A 121 -17.31 -16.44 -4.57
CA SER A 121 -16.41 -16.38 -5.72
C SER A 121 -15.79 -15.00 -5.86
N TRP A 122 -14.46 -14.96 -5.85
CA TRP A 122 -13.69 -13.73 -5.99
C TRP A 122 -12.36 -13.95 -6.72
N LEU A 123 -11.77 -12.85 -7.18
CA LEU A 123 -10.43 -12.79 -7.78
C LEU A 123 -9.68 -11.63 -7.16
N ILE A 124 -8.36 -11.76 -7.01
CA ILE A 124 -7.48 -10.65 -6.65
C ILE A 124 -6.54 -10.40 -7.82
N ILE A 125 -6.52 -9.17 -8.28
CA ILE A 125 -5.59 -8.68 -9.30
C ILE A 125 -4.49 -7.93 -8.57
N VAL A 126 -3.25 -8.38 -8.74
CA VAL A 126 -2.05 -7.69 -8.25
C VAL A 126 -1.53 -6.79 -9.36
N HIS A 127 -1.55 -5.47 -9.16
CA HIS A 127 -1.14 -4.51 -10.18
C HIS A 127 0.38 -4.29 -10.15
N LEU A 128 1.14 -5.10 -10.89
CA LEU A 128 2.60 -5.08 -10.84
C LEU A 128 3.21 -3.70 -11.17
N VAL A 129 2.65 -2.96 -12.14
CA VAL A 129 3.13 -1.60 -12.47
C VAL A 129 2.94 -0.62 -11.30
N ALA A 130 1.91 -0.83 -10.48
CA ALA A 130 1.65 0.01 -9.31
C ALA A 130 2.60 -0.35 -8.16
N LEU A 131 2.87 -1.64 -7.96
CA LEU A 131 3.88 -2.11 -7.01
C LEU A 131 5.27 -1.60 -7.36
N GLU A 132 5.65 -1.63 -8.63
CA GLU A 132 6.94 -1.08 -9.07
C GLU A 132 7.02 0.43 -8.79
N PHE A 133 5.94 1.17 -9.06
CA PHE A 133 5.86 2.58 -8.73
C PHE A 133 6.02 2.82 -7.22
N LEU A 134 5.35 2.02 -6.38
CA LEU A 134 5.45 2.08 -4.93
C LEU A 134 6.87 1.79 -4.44
N ASN A 135 7.55 0.79 -5.00
CA ASN A 135 8.92 0.42 -4.66
C ASN A 135 9.90 1.56 -4.97
N VAL A 136 9.87 2.08 -6.21
CA VAL A 136 10.72 3.20 -6.63
C VAL A 136 10.45 4.45 -5.77
N PHE A 137 9.19 4.68 -5.43
CA PHE A 137 8.78 5.79 -4.58
C PHE A 137 9.32 5.65 -3.15
N ALA A 138 9.21 4.46 -2.55
CA ALA A 138 9.73 4.17 -1.21
C ALA A 138 11.25 4.34 -1.12
N GLU A 139 12.01 3.87 -2.12
CA GLU A 139 13.47 4.02 -2.15
C GLU A 139 13.93 5.49 -2.27
N LYS A 140 13.21 6.30 -3.07
CA LYS A 140 13.48 7.74 -3.17
C LYS A 140 13.28 8.47 -1.84
N GLU A 141 12.29 8.06 -1.04
CA GLU A 141 12.08 8.69 0.27
C GLU A 141 13.11 8.26 1.30
N LYS A 142 13.52 6.99 1.31
CA LYS A 142 14.62 6.53 2.17
C LYS A 142 15.90 7.34 1.94
N SER A 143 16.26 7.58 0.69
CA SER A 143 17.45 8.38 0.36
C SER A 143 17.32 9.84 0.81
N ARG A 144 16.16 10.48 0.63
CA ARG A 144 15.89 11.86 1.12
C ARG A 144 16.01 11.99 2.64
N ILE A 145 15.51 11.00 3.39
CA ILE A 145 15.59 11.01 4.86
C ILE A 145 17.05 10.83 5.32
N SER A 146 17.81 9.96 4.66
CA SER A 146 19.24 9.78 4.94
C SER A 146 20.03 11.09 4.72
N SER A 147 19.81 11.78 3.59
CA SER A 147 20.47 13.05 3.30
C SER A 147 20.15 14.16 4.31
N ARG A 148 18.92 14.21 4.83
CA ARG A 148 18.53 15.17 5.88
C ARG A 148 19.22 14.87 7.22
N LYS A 149 19.36 13.59 7.60
CA LYS A 149 20.08 13.20 8.83
C LYS A 149 21.57 13.56 8.78
N SER A 150 22.22 13.43 7.62
CA SER A 150 23.62 13.85 7.45
C SER A 150 23.84 15.36 7.51
N GLN A 151 22.83 16.18 7.17
CA GLN A 151 22.93 17.64 7.27
C GLN A 151 22.63 18.18 8.68
N GLN A 152 21.90 17.43 9.50
CA GLN A 152 21.61 17.80 10.90
C GLN A 152 22.67 17.33 11.91
N GLY A 153 23.71 16.60 11.45
CA GLY A 153 24.81 16.10 12.30
C GLY A 153 26.03 17.01 12.42
N SER A 154 26.01 18.24 11.90
CA SER A 154 27.19 19.13 11.86
C SER A 154 26.94 20.51 12.51
N SER A 155 26.46 20.54 13.75
CA SER A 155 26.61 21.74 14.60
C SER A 155 26.72 21.38 16.09
N TYR A 156 27.83 20.78 16.48
CA TYR A 156 28.39 21.03 17.82
C TYR A 156 29.83 21.51 17.62
N GLN A 157 29.97 22.78 17.23
CA GLN A 157 31.18 23.52 17.54
C GLN A 157 31.03 24.03 18.96
N CYS A 158 31.81 23.46 19.89
CA CYS A 158 32.09 24.08 21.17
C CYS A 158 32.79 25.42 20.92
N PRO A 159 32.31 26.53 21.51
CA PRO A 159 33.17 27.67 21.75
C PRO A 159 33.94 27.44 23.05
N VAL A 160 35.23 27.70 22.93
CA VAL A 160 36.27 27.69 23.95
C VAL A 160 35.93 28.62 25.12
N GLU A 161 36.45 28.26 26.30
CA GLU A 161 36.42 28.99 27.57
C GLU A 161 36.54 30.52 27.45
N ALA A 162 35.71 31.23 28.21
CA ALA A 162 36.07 32.55 28.74
C ALA A 162 35.44 32.75 30.12
N SER A 163 36.30 32.78 31.13
CA SER A 163 36.05 33.07 32.54
C SER A 163 35.19 34.31 32.77
N ARG A 164 34.17 34.21 33.65
CA ARG A 164 33.82 35.26 34.61
C ARG A 164 33.27 34.64 35.89
N GLU A 165 33.98 34.92 36.98
CA GLU A 165 33.62 34.59 38.36
C GLU A 165 32.27 35.21 38.73
N GLY A 166 31.41 34.42 39.37
CA GLY A 166 30.16 34.86 39.99
C GLY A 166 29.97 34.13 41.33
N PRO A 167 29.38 34.76 42.36
CA PRO A 167 29.58 34.37 43.76
C PRO A 167 28.73 33.19 44.26
N TYR A 168 28.01 32.49 43.38
CA TYR A 168 27.15 31.37 43.76
C TYR A 168 27.72 30.02 43.30
N GLY A 169 29.00 29.80 43.61
CA GLY A 169 29.64 28.49 43.50
C GLY A 169 29.60 27.77 44.84
N LYS A 170 28.59 26.93 45.06
CA LYS A 170 28.56 25.73 45.93
C LYS A 170 27.11 25.42 46.25
N MET A 171 26.57 24.34 45.69
CA MET A 171 25.94 23.26 46.45
C MET A 171 25.37 22.19 45.51
N TYR A 172 25.67 20.93 45.87
CA TYR A 172 25.16 19.68 45.31
C TYR A 172 25.66 19.20 43.94
N SER A 173 26.87 18.63 43.97
CA SER A 173 27.22 17.42 43.22
C SER A 173 26.87 16.21 44.10
N LYS A 174 26.08 15.26 43.56
CA LYS A 174 26.26 13.81 43.75
C LYS A 174 25.17 12.96 43.05
N HIS A 175 25.68 11.97 42.30
CA HIS A 175 25.10 10.68 41.92
C HIS A 175 24.05 10.62 40.80
N ILE A 176 24.48 10.24 39.58
CA ILE A 176 24.04 8.98 38.93
C ILE A 176 25.26 8.33 38.25
N THR A 177 25.48 7.06 38.61
CA THR A 177 26.64 6.23 38.33
C THR A 177 26.52 5.53 36.97
N SER A 178 27.59 5.56 36.17
CA SER A 178 27.78 4.70 34.99
C SER A 178 28.26 3.30 35.41
N VAL A 179 27.64 2.25 34.89
CA VAL A 179 28.12 0.86 35.03
C VAL A 179 28.75 0.42 33.72
N SER A 180 30.05 0.14 33.76
CA SER A 180 30.83 -0.48 32.68
C SER A 180 31.05 -1.97 32.95
N HIS A 181 31.00 -2.76 31.88
CA HIS A 181 31.30 -4.18 31.78
C HIS A 181 32.61 -4.61 32.46
N LEU A 182 32.59 -5.79 33.08
CA LEU A 182 33.78 -6.60 33.37
C LEU A 182 33.73 -7.88 32.53
N ALA A 183 34.84 -8.16 31.86
CA ALA A 183 35.16 -9.40 31.19
C ALA A 183 36.30 -10.09 31.96
N GLY A 184 36.20 -11.42 32.10
CA GLY A 184 37.30 -12.39 32.12
C GLY A 184 38.25 -12.41 33.32
N THR A 185 38.21 -13.52 34.07
CA THR A 185 39.12 -14.68 33.90
C THR A 185 38.48 -15.90 34.52
#